data_AF-A0A6P4J1J1-F1
#
_entry.id   AF-A0A6P4J1J1-F1
#
_cell.length_a   1.000
_cell.length_b   1.000
_cell.length_c   1.000
_cell.angle_alpha   90.00
_cell.angle_beta   90.00
_cell.angle_gamma   90.00
#
_symmetry.space_group_name_H-M   'P 1'
#
loop_
_entity.id
_entity.type
_entity.pdbx_description
1 polymer ?
#
loop_
_entity_poly.entity_id
_entity_poly.type
_entity_poly.pdbx_seq_one_letter_code
_entity_poly.pdbx_strand_id
1 'polypeptide(L)'
;MEPFKVPKKINRHVLKAIDFLQTSRTDLVSIAAIQDRVKHSLRYTKHVENLEDVVIDSLKRQTELGIITRKGSSVYTMAFGFPGLHSKKVNRHVLKALEFLQQAGNDIVSVGEIQERVKKTIRRTKPVNNLDNVVLEVLKTQSELGLIRRLGSSQYALNRAFQGLRSVKKEAGERCNDSLTVNEIAGVRKILLKAKNRQIQRKPRVVRPKPGTVKTETSPGNAPDIICENLYMMDRPLHGMNTEEILK
;
A
#
# COMPACT_ATOMS: atom_id res chain seq x y z
N MET A 1 -25.29 6.31 -21.09
CA MET A 1 -24.51 5.25 -20.41
C MET A 1 -24.55 5.53 -18.93
N GLU A 2 -25.08 4.63 -18.12
CA GLU A 2 -25.08 4.82 -16.66
C GLU A 2 -23.65 4.75 -16.12
N PRO A 3 -23.28 5.63 -15.17
CA PRO A 3 -21.97 5.58 -14.54
C PRO A 3 -21.92 4.35 -13.62
N PHE A 4 -21.38 3.25 -14.11
CA PHE A 4 -21.07 2.08 -13.29
C PHE A 4 -20.22 2.51 -12.10
N LYS A 5 -20.83 2.41 -10.91
CA LYS A 5 -20.20 2.81 -9.66
C LYS A 5 -19.30 1.67 -9.18
N VAL A 6 -18.14 1.53 -9.82
CA VAL A 6 -17.11 0.56 -9.39
C VAL A 6 -16.87 0.73 -7.88
N PRO A 7 -17.09 -0.32 -7.07
CA PRO A 7 -16.92 -0.20 -5.63
C PRO A 7 -15.49 0.21 -5.28
N LYS A 8 -15.32 1.22 -4.41
CA LYS A 8 -13.99 1.71 -3.97
C LYS A 8 -13.07 0.58 -3.49
N LYS A 9 -13.66 -0.47 -2.93
CA LYS A 9 -12.96 -1.67 -2.48
C LYS A 9 -12.28 -2.37 -3.65
N ILE A 10 -12.97 -2.61 -4.77
CA ILE A 10 -12.39 -3.28 -5.93
C ILE A 10 -11.20 -2.50 -6.47
N ASN A 11 -11.33 -1.18 -6.63
CA ASN A 11 -10.22 -0.32 -7.07
C ASN A 11 -8.95 -0.53 -6.23
N ARG A 12 -9.10 -0.60 -4.90
CA ARG A 12 -7.96 -0.86 -3.99
C ARG A 12 -7.34 -2.23 -4.22
N HIS A 13 -8.14 -3.26 -4.44
CA HIS A 13 -7.65 -4.62 -4.67
C HIS A 13 -6.98 -4.76 -6.04
N VAL A 14 -7.52 -4.12 -7.08
CA VAL A 14 -6.92 -4.05 -8.42
C VAL A 14 -5.54 -3.39 -8.36
N LEU A 15 -5.43 -2.21 -7.75
CA LEU A 15 -4.14 -1.52 -7.63
C LEU A 15 -3.11 -2.33 -6.84
N LYS A 16 -3.52 -2.98 -5.74
CA LYS A 16 -2.64 -3.88 -4.99
C LYS A 16 -2.21 -5.10 -5.78
N ALA A 17 -3.09 -5.63 -6.63
CA ALA A 17 -2.78 -6.77 -7.48
C ALA A 17 -1.71 -6.41 -8.50
N ILE A 18 -1.86 -5.27 -9.20
CA ILE A 18 -0.87 -4.79 -10.17
C ILE A 18 0.46 -4.51 -9.46
N ASP A 19 0.45 -3.77 -8.36
CA ASP A 19 1.65 -3.47 -7.54
C ASP A 19 2.41 -4.76 -7.17
N PHE A 20 1.68 -5.74 -6.61
CA PHE A 20 2.25 -7.02 -6.22
C PHE A 20 2.84 -7.79 -7.41
N LEU A 21 2.08 -7.89 -8.52
CA LEU A 21 2.48 -8.63 -9.70
C LEU A 21 3.72 -8.00 -10.36
N GLN A 22 3.77 -6.67 -10.48
CA GLN A 22 4.93 -5.96 -11.00
C GLN A 22 6.18 -6.14 -10.14
N THR A 23 6.03 -6.11 -8.82
CA THR A 23 7.17 -6.33 -7.90
C THR A 23 7.76 -7.74 -8.07
N SER A 24 6.97 -8.70 -8.57
CA SER A 24 7.34 -10.11 -8.51
C SER A 24 8.12 -10.66 -9.71
N ARG A 25 8.04 -10.08 -10.93
CA ARG A 25 8.83 -10.55 -12.09
C ARG A 25 8.71 -9.72 -13.39
N THR A 26 7.63 -8.97 -13.64
CA THR A 26 7.38 -8.34 -14.96
C THR A 26 6.81 -6.93 -14.86
N ASP A 27 7.34 -5.98 -15.64
CA ASP A 27 6.79 -4.61 -15.70
C ASP A 27 5.36 -4.58 -16.24
N LEU A 28 5.01 -5.59 -17.03
CA LEU A 28 3.73 -5.75 -17.68
C LEU A 28 2.94 -6.89 -17.04
N VAL A 29 1.65 -6.65 -16.79
CA VAL A 29 0.76 -7.58 -16.07
C VAL A 29 -0.49 -7.86 -16.90
N SER A 30 -0.77 -9.14 -17.16
CA SER A 30 -1.97 -9.57 -17.90
C SER A 30 -3.26 -9.39 -17.08
N ILE A 31 -4.39 -9.12 -17.75
CA ILE A 31 -5.73 -9.05 -17.13
C ILE A 31 -6.04 -10.31 -16.31
N ALA A 32 -5.77 -11.50 -16.86
CA ALA A 32 -6.05 -12.78 -16.20
C ALA A 32 -5.36 -12.88 -14.83
N ALA A 33 -4.06 -12.58 -14.78
CA ALA A 33 -3.30 -12.56 -13.51
C ALA A 33 -3.86 -11.54 -12.50
N ILE A 34 -4.31 -10.37 -12.97
CA ILE A 34 -4.94 -9.36 -12.11
C ILE A 34 -6.26 -9.90 -11.56
N GLN A 35 -7.12 -10.48 -12.39
CA GLN A 35 -8.41 -11.06 -11.99
C GLN A 35 -8.20 -12.18 -10.95
N ASP A 36 -7.29 -13.12 -11.20
CA ASP A 36 -6.96 -14.21 -10.27
C ASP A 36 -6.49 -13.66 -8.92
N ARG A 37 -5.61 -12.66 -8.95
CA ARG A 37 -5.08 -12.04 -7.73
C ARG A 37 -6.17 -11.29 -6.96
N VAL A 38 -7.05 -10.57 -7.65
CA VAL A 38 -8.17 -9.86 -7.05
C VAL A 38 -9.16 -10.85 -6.44
N LYS A 39 -9.56 -11.90 -7.19
CA LYS A 39 -10.43 -12.99 -6.73
C LYS A 39 -9.88 -13.64 -5.47
N HIS A 40 -8.60 -14.02 -5.49
CA HIS A 40 -7.92 -14.60 -4.33
C HIS A 40 -7.90 -13.64 -3.13
N SER A 41 -7.70 -12.33 -3.36
CA SER A 41 -7.66 -11.32 -2.29
C SER A 41 -9.03 -10.98 -1.69
N LEU A 42 -10.12 -11.29 -2.40
CA LEU A 42 -11.50 -11.03 -2.00
C LEU A 42 -12.23 -12.28 -1.47
N ARG A 43 -11.56 -13.45 -1.42
CA ARG A 43 -12.17 -14.72 -1.00
C ARG A 43 -12.82 -14.73 0.39
N TYR A 44 -12.40 -13.82 1.28
CA TYR A 44 -12.96 -13.68 2.63
C TYR A 44 -13.90 -12.48 2.77
N THR A 45 -14.43 -11.99 1.65
CA THR A 45 -15.28 -10.81 1.64
C THR A 45 -16.62 -11.12 1.00
N LYS A 46 -17.62 -10.25 1.22
CA LYS A 46 -18.93 -10.37 0.56
C LYS A 46 -18.75 -10.61 -0.93
N HIS A 47 -19.48 -11.59 -1.45
CA HIS A 47 -19.47 -11.94 -2.86
C HIS A 47 -19.78 -10.70 -3.70
N VAL A 48 -19.07 -10.56 -4.82
CA VAL A 48 -19.27 -9.49 -5.79
C VAL A 48 -19.64 -10.17 -7.08
N GLU A 49 -20.88 -9.99 -7.50
CA GLU A 49 -21.39 -10.52 -8.76
C GLU A 49 -20.59 -9.92 -9.92
N ASN A 50 -20.30 -10.76 -10.93
CA ASN A 50 -19.56 -10.37 -12.14
C ASN A 50 -18.20 -9.70 -11.83
N LEU A 51 -17.45 -10.25 -10.86
CA LEU A 51 -16.18 -9.68 -10.40
C LEU A 51 -15.22 -9.39 -11.55
N GLU A 52 -15.19 -10.23 -12.58
CA GLU A 52 -14.33 -10.09 -13.75
C GLU A 52 -14.62 -8.81 -14.55
N ASP A 53 -15.89 -8.52 -14.81
CA ASP A 53 -16.34 -7.31 -15.49
C ASP A 53 -16.05 -6.06 -14.64
N VAL A 54 -16.35 -6.13 -13.34
CA VAL A 54 -16.09 -5.02 -12.41
C VAL A 54 -14.58 -4.71 -12.31
N VAL A 55 -13.72 -5.73 -12.43
CA VAL A 55 -12.26 -5.54 -12.51
C VAL A 55 -11.87 -4.85 -13.82
N ILE A 56 -12.43 -5.27 -14.96
CA ILE A 56 -12.16 -4.66 -16.26
C ILE A 56 -12.58 -3.18 -16.26
N ASP A 57 -13.75 -2.85 -15.72
CA ASP A 57 -14.21 -1.47 -15.62
C ASP A 57 -13.37 -0.64 -14.65
N SER A 58 -12.92 -1.25 -13.54
CA SER A 58 -11.95 -0.62 -12.65
C SER A 58 -10.65 -0.28 -13.38
N LEU A 59 -10.13 -1.18 -14.20
CA LEU A 59 -8.93 -0.97 -14.99
C LEU A 59 -9.13 0.13 -16.04
N LYS A 60 -10.24 0.13 -16.79
CA LYS A 60 -10.57 1.20 -17.74
C LYS A 60 -10.57 2.56 -17.05
N ARG A 61 -11.29 2.69 -15.94
CA ARG A 61 -11.36 3.93 -15.17
C ARG A 61 -10.00 4.36 -14.61
N GLN A 62 -9.19 3.45 -14.11
CA GLN A 62 -7.83 3.77 -13.65
C GLN A 62 -6.91 4.17 -14.80
N THR A 63 -7.16 3.66 -16.01
CA THR A 63 -6.44 4.05 -17.22
C THR A 63 -6.82 5.47 -17.65
N GLU A 64 -8.12 5.79 -17.65
CA GLU A 64 -8.64 7.14 -17.90
C GLU A 64 -8.08 8.17 -16.91
N LEU A 65 -7.89 7.76 -15.65
CA LEU A 65 -7.29 8.59 -14.60
C LEU A 65 -5.75 8.68 -14.69
N GLY A 66 -5.11 8.00 -15.64
CA GLY A 66 -3.65 7.98 -15.78
C GLY A 66 -2.92 7.26 -14.62
N ILE A 67 -3.63 6.44 -13.85
CA ILE A 67 -3.06 5.68 -12.71
C ILE A 67 -2.31 4.45 -13.21
N ILE A 68 -2.88 3.81 -14.23
CA ILE A 68 -2.33 2.66 -14.90
C ILE A 68 -2.24 2.96 -16.39
N THR A 69 -1.25 2.38 -17.06
CA THR A 69 -1.11 2.47 -18.52
C THR A 69 -1.44 1.11 -19.11
N ARG A 70 -2.36 1.10 -20.08
CA ARG A 70 -2.67 -0.10 -20.86
C ARG A 70 -1.65 -0.23 -21.99
N LYS A 71 -1.10 -1.43 -22.19
CA LYS A 71 -0.21 -1.78 -23.31
C LYS A 71 -0.88 -2.89 -24.11
N GLY A 72 -1.41 -2.57 -25.29
CA GLY A 72 -2.18 -3.51 -26.09
C GLY A 72 -3.55 -3.83 -25.51
N SER A 73 -4.10 -5.01 -25.84
CA SER A 73 -5.48 -5.38 -25.50
C SER A 73 -5.63 -5.94 -24.08
N SER A 74 -4.64 -6.69 -23.58
CA SER A 74 -4.80 -7.53 -22.38
C SER A 74 -3.77 -7.29 -21.28
N VAL A 75 -2.98 -6.22 -21.39
CA VAL A 75 -1.83 -5.99 -20.52
C VAL A 75 -1.84 -4.58 -19.96
N TYR A 76 -1.53 -4.49 -18.66
CA TYR A 76 -1.51 -3.26 -17.89
C TYR A 76 -0.20 -3.14 -17.15
N THR A 77 0.25 -1.90 -16.96
CA THR A 77 1.34 -1.52 -16.06
C THR A 77 0.85 -0.40 -15.18
N MET A 78 1.36 -0.27 -13.96
CA MET A 78 1.27 1.01 -13.27
C MET A 78 1.85 2.11 -14.16
N ALA A 79 1.18 3.25 -14.23
CA ALA A 79 1.76 4.40 -14.92
C ALA A 79 3.04 4.79 -14.17
N PHE A 80 4.15 4.89 -14.91
CA PHE A 80 5.37 5.51 -14.39
C PHE A 80 4.99 6.89 -13.85
N GLY A 81 5.15 7.08 -12.54
CA GLY A 81 4.75 8.31 -11.87
C GLY A 81 3.45 8.28 -11.07
N PHE A 82 2.78 7.14 -10.87
CA PHE A 82 1.74 7.13 -9.83
C PHE A 82 2.38 7.21 -8.43
N PRO A 83 2.03 8.20 -7.60
CA PRO A 83 2.66 8.45 -6.30
C PRO A 83 2.19 7.39 -5.29
N GLY A 84 2.75 6.19 -5.37
CA GLY A 84 2.33 5.06 -4.56
C GLY A 84 3.30 3.88 -4.57
N LEU A 85 4.05 3.67 -5.66
CA LEU A 85 4.92 2.50 -5.86
C LEU A 85 6.40 2.73 -5.50
N HIS A 86 7.00 3.84 -5.90
CA HIS A 86 8.32 4.22 -5.38
C HIS A 86 8.17 4.54 -3.90
N SER A 87 8.99 3.88 -3.06
CA SER A 87 8.74 3.72 -1.62
C SER A 87 8.03 4.93 -1.03
N LYS A 88 6.78 4.77 -0.56
CA LYS A 88 5.99 5.82 0.12
C LYS A 88 6.83 6.61 1.13
N LYS A 89 7.82 5.91 1.68
CA LYS A 89 8.94 6.41 2.45
C LYS A 89 9.76 7.49 1.72
N VAL A 90 10.48 7.18 0.63
CA VAL A 90 11.29 8.17 -0.10
C VAL A 90 10.43 9.34 -0.57
N ASN A 91 9.23 9.10 -1.11
CA ASN A 91 8.32 10.19 -1.52
C ASN A 91 8.00 11.13 -0.34
N ARG A 92 7.62 10.57 0.81
CA ARG A 92 7.41 11.36 2.03
C ARG A 92 8.65 12.15 2.43
N HIS A 93 9.84 11.56 2.34
CA HIS A 93 11.10 12.23 2.69
C HIS A 93 11.47 13.33 1.69
N VAL A 94 11.23 13.14 0.39
CA VAL A 94 11.46 14.14 -0.66
C VAL A 94 10.56 15.35 -0.44
N LEU A 95 9.26 15.14 -0.24
CA LEU A 95 8.33 16.25 0.01
C LEU A 95 8.63 16.97 1.32
N LYS A 96 9.00 16.23 2.38
CA LYS A 96 9.42 16.82 3.65
C LYS A 96 10.74 17.59 3.53
N ALA A 97 11.66 17.14 2.68
CA ALA A 97 12.91 17.83 2.41
C ALA A 97 12.66 19.14 1.68
N LEU A 98 11.85 19.12 0.61
CA LEU A 98 11.43 20.31 -0.12
C LEU A 98 10.74 21.33 0.78
N GLU A 99 9.79 20.89 1.60
CA GLU A 99 9.07 21.75 2.52
C GLU A 99 10.01 22.41 3.54
N PHE A 100 10.93 21.63 4.10
CA PHE A 100 11.93 22.13 5.04
C PHE A 100 12.89 23.14 4.39
N LEU A 101 13.34 22.86 3.18
CA LEU A 101 14.29 23.72 2.46
C LEU A 101 13.63 25.03 2.03
N GLN A 102 12.36 25.01 1.63
CA GLN A 102 11.61 26.22 1.32
C GLN A 102 11.25 27.04 2.57
N GLN A 103 10.92 26.38 3.69
CA GLN A 103 10.72 27.08 4.96
C GLN A 103 11.98 27.79 5.48
N ALA A 104 13.16 27.37 5.02
CA ALA A 104 14.43 28.03 5.35
C ALA A 104 14.71 29.30 4.52
N GLY A 105 13.78 29.71 3.64
CA GLY A 105 13.89 30.93 2.83
C GLY A 105 14.28 30.69 1.37
N ASN A 106 14.50 29.44 0.96
CA ASN A 106 14.86 29.12 -0.42
C ASN A 106 13.61 28.78 -1.23
N ASP A 107 13.07 29.74 -1.98
CA ASP A 107 11.89 29.49 -2.84
C ASP A 107 12.14 28.38 -3.88
N ILE A 108 13.39 28.27 -4.33
CA ILE A 108 13.88 27.30 -5.31
C ILE A 108 14.94 26.44 -4.65
N VAL A 109 14.83 25.13 -4.79
CA VAL A 109 15.70 24.14 -4.13
C VAL A 109 16.39 23.28 -5.17
N SER A 110 17.71 23.10 -5.06
CA SER A 110 18.46 22.25 -5.98
C SER A 110 18.29 20.75 -5.67
N VAL A 111 18.43 19.90 -6.70
CA VAL A 111 18.39 18.43 -6.55
C VAL A 111 19.40 17.93 -5.52
N GLY A 112 20.62 18.49 -5.52
CA GLY A 112 21.68 18.08 -4.60
C GLY A 112 21.30 18.29 -3.14
N GLU A 113 20.70 19.44 -2.80
CA GLU A 113 20.21 19.73 -1.45
C GLU A 113 19.09 18.78 -1.03
N ILE A 114 18.18 18.47 -1.95
CA ILE A 114 17.09 17.51 -1.71
C ILE A 114 17.68 16.13 -1.43
N GLN A 115 18.63 15.65 -2.25
CA GLN A 115 19.27 14.36 -2.10
C GLN A 115 20.02 14.24 -0.77
N GLU A 116 20.83 15.24 -0.39
CA GLU A 116 21.53 15.29 0.90
C GLU A 116 20.54 15.24 2.07
N ARG A 117 19.46 16.03 1.99
CA ARG A 117 18.44 16.05 3.04
C ARG A 117 17.70 14.72 3.14
N VAL A 118 17.34 14.10 2.02
CA VAL A 118 16.70 12.79 1.97
C VAL A 118 17.62 11.71 2.52
N LYS A 119 18.90 11.68 2.10
CA LYS A 119 19.93 10.80 2.67
C LYS A 119 19.97 10.92 4.19
N LYS A 120 20.12 12.14 4.72
CA LYS A 120 20.18 12.39 6.17
C LYS A 120 18.93 11.89 6.91
N THR A 121 17.74 12.06 6.34
CA THR A 121 16.48 11.62 6.98
C THR A 121 16.22 10.12 6.87
N ILE A 122 16.75 9.46 5.84
CA ILE A 122 16.59 8.01 5.61
C ILE A 122 17.67 7.19 6.34
N ARG A 123 18.81 7.77 6.74
CA ARG A 123 19.88 7.05 7.50
C ARG A 123 19.39 6.26 8.72
N ARG A 124 18.30 6.69 9.37
CA ARG A 124 17.74 6.02 10.57
C ARG A 124 16.88 4.79 10.25
N THR A 125 16.95 4.29 9.04
CA THR A 125 15.86 3.52 8.42
C THR A 125 16.49 2.59 7.37
N LYS A 126 15.83 1.47 7.02
CA LYS A 126 16.42 0.47 6.11
C LYS A 126 17.02 1.14 4.85
N PRO A 127 18.28 0.81 4.49
CA PRO A 127 18.96 1.40 3.36
C PRO A 127 18.18 1.14 2.07
N VAL A 128 18.18 2.13 1.19
CA VAL A 128 17.54 2.06 -0.13
C VAL A 128 18.67 2.09 -1.14
N ASN A 129 18.79 1.03 -1.95
CA ASN A 129 19.78 0.99 -3.02
C ASN A 129 19.44 2.04 -4.08
N ASN A 130 20.46 2.70 -4.63
CA ASN A 130 20.31 3.74 -5.66
C ASN A 130 19.38 4.89 -5.27
N LEU A 131 19.47 5.34 -4.01
CA LEU A 131 18.60 6.38 -3.45
C LEU A 131 18.56 7.66 -4.32
N ASP A 132 19.68 8.05 -4.92
CA ASP A 132 19.76 9.27 -5.74
C ASP A 132 18.89 9.18 -7.01
N ASN A 133 18.92 8.04 -7.70
CA ASN A 133 18.07 7.77 -8.85
C ASN A 133 16.59 7.70 -8.44
N VAL A 134 16.30 7.07 -7.30
CA VAL A 134 14.92 7.01 -6.77
C VAL A 134 14.40 8.42 -6.42
N VAL A 135 15.24 9.30 -5.88
CA VAL A 135 14.87 10.69 -5.60
C VAL A 135 14.58 11.44 -6.89
N LEU A 136 15.40 11.28 -7.93
CA LEU A 136 15.17 11.90 -9.25
C LEU A 136 13.86 11.45 -9.89
N GLU A 137 13.59 10.14 -9.90
CA GLU A 137 12.33 9.58 -10.40
C GLU A 137 11.12 10.11 -9.62
N VAL A 138 11.24 10.20 -8.29
CA VAL A 138 10.20 10.81 -7.45
C VAL A 138 10.01 12.28 -7.79
N LEU A 139 11.06 13.07 -7.98
CA LEU A 139 10.94 14.48 -8.34
C LEU A 139 10.29 14.67 -9.72
N LYS A 140 10.69 13.88 -10.71
CA LYS A 140 10.07 13.88 -12.05
C LYS A 140 8.57 13.56 -11.94
N THR A 141 8.25 12.47 -11.26
CA THR A 141 6.88 12.04 -10.97
C THR A 141 6.06 13.15 -10.30
N GLN A 142 6.56 13.71 -9.20
CA GLN A 142 5.84 14.75 -8.45
C GLN A 142 5.66 16.02 -9.29
N SER A 143 6.57 16.29 -10.24
CA SER A 143 6.47 17.41 -11.17
C SER A 143 5.38 17.17 -12.22
N GLU A 144 5.31 15.97 -12.79
CA GLU A 144 4.26 15.57 -13.74
C GLU A 144 2.87 15.62 -13.10
N LEU A 145 2.78 15.33 -11.79
CA LEU A 145 1.55 15.44 -11.00
C LEU A 145 1.20 16.87 -10.58
N GLY A 146 2.05 17.86 -10.88
CA GLY A 146 1.84 19.27 -10.49
C GLY A 146 1.99 19.55 -8.99
N LEU A 147 2.50 18.60 -8.20
CA LEU A 147 2.72 18.74 -6.76
C LEU A 147 3.95 19.61 -6.47
N ILE A 148 4.96 19.50 -7.33
CA ILE A 148 6.15 20.33 -7.32
C ILE A 148 6.32 20.97 -8.70
N ARG A 149 6.88 22.18 -8.74
CA ARG A 149 7.26 22.86 -9.96
C ARG A 149 8.74 22.59 -10.22
N ARG A 150 9.06 22.12 -11.42
CA ARG A 150 10.45 22.05 -11.91
C ARG A 150 10.84 23.40 -12.51
N LEU A 151 11.94 23.98 -12.04
CA LEU A 151 12.56 25.18 -12.59
C LEU A 151 13.94 24.78 -13.14
N GLY A 152 14.05 24.70 -14.46
CA GLY A 152 15.29 24.28 -15.12
C GLY A 152 15.62 22.78 -14.96
N SER A 153 16.89 22.43 -15.18
CA SER A 153 17.34 21.03 -15.23
C SER A 153 17.43 20.38 -13.84
N SER A 154 17.77 21.16 -12.81
CA SER A 154 18.17 20.67 -11.49
C SER A 154 17.52 21.41 -10.31
N GLN A 155 16.49 22.21 -10.54
CA GLN A 155 15.83 22.95 -9.46
C GLN A 155 14.34 22.66 -9.38
N TYR A 156 13.83 22.62 -8.16
CA TYR A 156 12.47 22.23 -7.83
C TYR A 156 11.92 23.12 -6.70
N ALA A 157 10.61 23.32 -6.72
CA ALA A 157 9.89 24.07 -5.69
C ALA A 157 8.58 23.34 -5.38
N LEU A 158 8.08 23.34 -4.14
CA LEU A 158 6.68 22.95 -3.94
C LEU A 158 5.78 23.97 -4.59
N ASN A 159 4.69 23.49 -5.15
CA ASN A 159 3.66 24.34 -5.68
C ASN A 159 2.87 24.98 -4.52
N ARG A 160 2.70 26.32 -4.51
CA ARG A 160 2.09 27.08 -3.40
C ARG A 160 0.69 26.58 -3.05
N ALA A 161 -0.08 26.12 -4.04
CA ALA A 161 -1.40 25.52 -3.85
C ALA A 161 -1.37 24.30 -2.90
N PHE A 162 -0.26 23.57 -2.83
CA PHE A 162 -0.09 22.39 -1.97
C PHE A 162 0.57 22.69 -0.62
N GLN A 163 1.24 23.84 -0.47
CA GLN A 163 1.81 24.27 0.82
C GLN A 163 0.70 24.55 1.86
N GLY A 164 -0.44 25.10 1.42
CA GLY A 164 -1.60 25.36 2.29
C GLY A 164 -2.26 24.08 2.83
N LEU A 165 -2.38 23.04 2.01
CA LEU A 165 -3.04 21.77 2.39
C LEU A 165 -2.26 20.97 3.45
N ARG A 166 -0.95 21.19 3.59
CA ARG A 166 -0.11 20.51 4.61
C ARG A 166 0.06 21.31 5.89
N SER A 167 -0.18 22.61 5.84
CA SER A 167 0.04 23.55 6.95
C SER A 167 -1.15 23.67 7.92
N VAL A 168 -2.31 23.05 7.61
CA VAL A 168 -3.54 23.09 8.43
C VAL A 168 -3.38 22.51 9.85
N LYS A 169 -2.19 22.02 10.22
CA LYS A 169 -1.91 21.55 11.58
C LYS A 169 -1.36 22.61 12.55
N LYS A 170 -1.26 23.88 12.13
CA LYS A 170 -0.76 24.98 12.99
C LYS A 170 -1.80 25.99 13.48
N GLU A 171 -3.06 25.91 13.05
CA GLU A 171 -4.13 26.78 13.58
C GLU A 171 -4.91 26.13 14.74
N ALA A 172 -4.16 25.60 15.71
CA ALA A 172 -4.69 25.32 17.03
C ALA A 172 -3.72 25.95 18.03
N GLY A 173 -3.81 27.27 18.20
CA GLY A 173 -2.90 27.97 19.10
C GLY A 173 -2.96 29.49 19.01
N GLU A 174 -4.13 30.08 18.73
CA GLU A 174 -4.36 31.49 19.02
C GLU A 174 -5.41 31.57 20.14
N ARG A 175 -4.97 31.22 21.35
CA ARG A 175 -5.58 31.62 22.64
C ARG A 175 -4.59 31.30 23.76
N CYS A 176 -4.09 32.38 24.37
CA CYS A 176 -3.28 32.48 25.60
C CYS A 176 -1.87 31.86 25.57
N ASN A 177 -0.88 32.65 25.14
CA ASN A 177 0.51 32.45 25.50
C ASN A 177 0.79 33.11 26.85
N ASP A 178 0.43 32.45 27.94
CA ASP A 178 1.17 32.63 29.19
C ASP A 178 2.31 31.61 29.16
N SER A 179 3.55 32.12 29.06
CA SER A 179 4.75 31.32 28.84
C SER A 179 5.00 30.36 30.01
N LEU A 180 4.68 29.09 29.81
CA LEU A 180 5.10 28.01 30.70
C LEU A 180 6.63 27.88 30.62
N THR A 181 7.28 28.00 31.78
CA THR A 181 8.70 27.76 31.95
C THR A 181 9.05 26.30 31.64
N VAL A 182 10.33 26.04 31.32
CA VAL A 182 10.83 24.69 30.99
C VAL A 182 10.48 23.65 32.08
N ASN A 183 10.43 24.08 33.35
CA ASN A 183 10.09 23.24 34.49
C ASN A 183 8.60 22.85 34.51
N GLU A 184 7.72 23.75 34.13
CA GLU A 184 6.27 23.48 34.06
C GLU A 184 5.96 22.53 32.89
N ILE A 185 6.64 22.69 31.75
CA ILE A 185 6.55 21.74 30.62
C ILE A 185 7.00 20.34 31.04
N ALA A 186 8.07 20.24 31.84
CA ALA A 186 8.53 18.95 32.38
C ALA A 186 7.51 18.34 33.37
N GLY A 187 6.87 19.18 34.19
CA GLY A 187 5.78 18.77 35.08
C GLY A 187 4.57 18.21 34.34
N VAL A 188 4.09 18.92 33.33
CA VAL A 188 2.95 18.49 32.49
C VAL A 188 3.27 17.16 31.77
N ARG A 189 4.49 17.00 31.25
CA ARG A 189 4.93 15.73 30.64
C ARG A 189 4.87 14.57 31.64
N LYS A 190 5.33 14.75 32.88
CA LYS A 190 5.24 13.73 33.94
C LYS A 190 3.79 13.35 34.24
N ILE A 191 2.89 14.33 34.34
CA ILE A 191 1.47 14.10 34.62
C ILE A 191 0.82 13.30 33.50
N LEU A 192 1.07 13.68 32.23
CA LEU A 192 0.53 12.98 31.06
C LEU A 192 1.06 11.54 30.95
N LEU A 193 2.34 11.31 31.23
CA LEU A 193 2.92 9.96 31.30
C LEU A 193 2.26 9.10 32.38
N LYS A 194 2.00 9.67 33.56
CA LYS A 194 1.31 8.98 34.66
C LYS A 194 -0.15 8.65 34.32
N ALA A 195 -0.86 9.56 33.65
CA ALA A 195 -2.22 9.35 33.18
C ALA A 195 -2.31 8.25 32.11
N LYS A 196 -1.39 8.26 31.13
CA LYS A 196 -1.31 7.23 30.08
C LYS A 196 -1.03 5.85 30.65
N ASN A 197 -0.12 5.74 31.61
CA ASN A 197 0.21 4.47 32.26
C ASN A 197 -0.97 3.92 33.09
N ARG A 198 -1.79 4.78 33.69
CA ARG A 198 -3.02 4.38 34.39
C ARG A 198 -4.11 3.84 33.47
N GLN A 199 -4.23 4.38 32.25
CA GLN A 199 -5.18 3.85 31.25
C GLN A 199 -4.76 2.47 30.71
N ILE A 200 -3.45 2.20 30.58
CA ILE A 200 -2.95 0.91 30.08
C ILE A 200 -3.23 -0.24 31.08
N GLN A 201 -3.26 0.03 32.38
CA GLN A 201 -3.53 -0.99 33.40
C GLN A 201 -5.03 -1.31 33.59
N ARG A 202 -5.95 -0.54 32.99
CA ARG A 202 -7.40 -0.76 33.08
C ARG A 202 -8.00 -1.48 31.87
N LYS A 203 -7.26 -2.38 31.21
CA LYS A 203 -7.90 -3.32 30.30
C LYS A 203 -8.67 -4.36 31.13
N PRO A 204 -9.99 -4.52 30.94
CA PRO A 204 -10.75 -5.53 31.67
C PRO A 204 -10.15 -6.90 31.37
N ARG A 205 -9.79 -7.65 32.42
CA ARG A 205 -9.44 -9.07 32.31
C ARG A 205 -10.62 -9.75 31.62
N VAL A 206 -10.44 -10.16 30.38
CA VAL A 206 -11.32 -11.12 29.73
C VAL A 206 -11.22 -12.40 30.54
N VAL A 207 -12.22 -12.64 31.38
CA VAL A 207 -12.38 -13.91 32.09
C VAL A 207 -12.61 -14.95 31.01
N ARG A 208 -11.56 -15.73 30.70
CA ARG A 208 -11.72 -16.92 29.88
C ARG A 208 -12.59 -17.91 30.67
N PRO A 209 -13.71 -18.39 30.11
CA PRO A 209 -14.47 -19.46 30.75
C PRO A 209 -13.55 -20.69 30.88
N LYS A 210 -13.52 -21.27 32.09
CA LYS A 210 -12.84 -22.54 32.35
C LYS A 210 -13.48 -23.61 31.45
N PRO A 211 -12.70 -24.45 30.74
CA PRO A 211 -13.25 -25.60 30.06
C PRO A 211 -13.85 -26.53 31.11
N GLY A 212 -15.17 -26.73 31.04
CA GLY A 212 -15.88 -27.69 31.86
C GLY A 212 -15.43 -29.10 31.50
N THR A 213 -15.08 -29.85 32.53
CA THR A 213 -14.80 -31.28 32.48
C THR A 213 -16.07 -32.01 32.06
N VAL A 214 -16.18 -32.37 30.78
CA VAL A 214 -17.24 -33.27 30.30
C VAL A 214 -16.88 -34.66 30.80
N LYS A 215 -17.60 -35.13 31.82
CA LYS A 215 -17.61 -36.54 32.19
C LYS A 215 -18.31 -37.29 31.07
N THR A 216 -17.55 -38.11 30.35
CA THR A 216 -18.06 -39.08 29.39
C THR A 216 -18.59 -40.26 30.20
N GLU A 217 -19.91 -40.39 30.28
CA GLU A 217 -20.54 -41.61 30.78
C GLU A 217 -20.41 -42.69 29.70
N THR A 218 -19.71 -43.75 30.07
CA THR A 218 -19.52 -44.98 29.34
C THR A 218 -20.87 -45.71 29.25
N SER A 219 -21.41 -45.87 28.06
CA SER A 219 -22.46 -46.86 27.77
C SER A 219 -21.85 -47.98 26.92
N PRO A 220 -21.93 -49.25 27.33
CA PRO A 220 -21.47 -50.37 26.54
C PRO A 220 -22.60 -50.87 25.63
N GLY A 221 -22.35 -50.92 24.33
CA GLY A 221 -23.33 -51.48 23.39
C GLY A 221 -22.79 -51.61 21.97
N ASN A 222 -22.26 -52.79 21.68
CA ASN A 222 -22.29 -53.50 20.39
C ASN A 222 -21.83 -52.77 19.11
N ALA A 223 -20.63 -53.16 18.63
CA ALA A 223 -20.21 -53.63 17.28
C ALA A 223 -20.87 -53.07 15.99
N PRO A 224 -20.25 -53.19 14.78
CA PRO A 224 -19.01 -53.89 14.43
C PRO A 224 -17.98 -53.06 13.62
N ASP A 225 -16.83 -53.69 13.39
CA ASP A 225 -15.73 -53.28 12.52
C ASP A 225 -16.19 -52.85 11.12
N ILE A 226 -15.68 -51.69 10.66
CA ILE A 226 -15.64 -51.35 9.24
C ILE A 226 -14.20 -50.99 8.89
N ILE A 227 -13.57 -51.95 8.23
CA ILE A 227 -12.38 -51.84 7.41
C ILE A 227 -12.66 -50.81 6.31
N CYS A 228 -11.81 -49.80 6.19
CA CYS A 228 -11.69 -48.98 4.98
C CYS A 228 -10.22 -48.92 4.57
N GLU A 229 -9.74 -50.05 4.05
CA GLU A 229 -8.79 -50.05 2.93
C GLU A 229 -9.53 -49.50 1.69
N ASN A 230 -8.92 -48.53 1.01
CA ASN A 230 -9.11 -48.13 -0.40
C ASN A 230 -8.33 -46.81 -0.55
N LEU A 231 -7.04 -46.82 -0.87
CA LEU A 231 -6.47 -47.19 -2.16
C LEU A 231 -7.20 -46.50 -3.32
N TYR A 232 -6.82 -45.25 -3.60
CA TYR A 232 -6.93 -44.67 -4.93
C TYR A 232 -5.60 -44.01 -5.30
N MET A 233 -4.71 -44.87 -5.79
CA MET A 233 -3.80 -44.52 -6.87
C MET A 233 -4.66 -44.24 -8.10
N MET A 234 -4.54 -43.05 -8.68
CA MET A 234 -4.94 -42.83 -10.07
C MET A 234 -3.77 -42.19 -10.78
N ASP A 235 -3.11 -43.06 -11.54
CA ASP A 235 -2.16 -42.78 -12.60
C ASP A 235 -2.68 -41.68 -13.54
N ARG A 236 -1.80 -40.71 -13.83
CA ARG A 236 -1.95 -39.89 -15.04
C ARG A 236 -1.18 -40.56 -16.17
N PRO A 237 -1.82 -40.89 -17.30
CA PRO A 237 -1.12 -41.40 -18.45
C PRO A 237 -0.29 -40.30 -19.12
N LEU A 238 0.98 -40.60 -19.33
CA LEU A 238 1.82 -39.98 -20.35
C LEU A 238 1.41 -40.55 -21.72
N HIS A 239 0.77 -39.71 -22.53
CA HIS A 239 0.74 -39.82 -23.99
C HIS A 239 1.30 -38.48 -24.50
N GLY A 240 2.36 -38.39 -25.29
CA GLY A 240 2.97 -39.39 -26.16
C GLY A 240 2.38 -39.26 -27.56
N MET A 241 3.24 -38.85 -28.50
CA MET A 241 3.09 -38.87 -29.96
C MET A 241 2.40 -37.65 -30.61
N ASN A 242 2.82 -37.12 -31.75
CA ASN A 242 4.01 -37.25 -32.59
C ASN A 242 3.82 -36.26 -33.78
N THR A 243 4.90 -35.94 -34.49
CA THR A 243 5.04 -35.77 -35.98
C THR A 243 3.97 -34.97 -36.74
N GLU A 244 4.21 -34.23 -37.80
CA GLU A 244 5.28 -33.87 -38.72
C GLU A 244 4.57 -32.94 -39.72
N GLU A 245 5.31 -32.09 -40.43
CA GLU A 245 4.93 -31.50 -41.73
C GLU A 245 3.67 -30.59 -41.74
N ILE A 246 3.74 -29.38 -42.29
CA ILE A 246 3.65 -29.18 -43.74
C ILE A 246 4.25 -27.81 -44.07
N LEU A 247 5.18 -27.84 -45.02
CA LEU A 247 5.62 -26.72 -45.83
C LEU A 247 4.45 -25.97 -46.48
N LYS A 248 4.42 -24.65 -46.34
CA LYS A 248 4.19 -23.69 -47.44
C LYS A 248 4.60 -22.29 -47.01
#